data_AF-A0A177ZXK7-F1
#
_entry.id   AF-A0A177ZXK7-F1
#
_cell.length_a   1.000
_cell.length_b   1.000
_cell.length_c   1.000
_cell.angle_alpha   90.00
_cell.angle_beta   90.00
_cell.angle_gamma   90.00
#
_symmetry.space_group_name_H-M   'P 1'
#
loop_
_entity.id
_entity.type
_entity.pdbx_description
1 polymer ?
#
loop_
_entity_poly.entity_id
_entity_poly.type
_entity_poly.pdbx_seq_one_letter_code
_entity_poly.pdbx_strand_id
1 'polypeptide(L)'
;MSVIDKLKVINSMPVVDYSVASGEVEYVVTKETDKKVETLREMRMTDDDYKQMTDDEGYLDLSYFAFNVLGAEYWNKKTGFSI
;
A
#
# COMPACT_ATOMS: atom_id res chain seq x y z
N MET A 1 9.44 7.21 -11.75
CA MET A 1 7.98 7.34 -11.65
C MET A 1 7.64 8.55 -10.79
N SER A 2 6.61 9.32 -11.17
CA SER A 2 6.05 10.35 -10.30
C SER A 2 5.31 9.72 -9.11
N VAL A 3 4.99 10.49 -8.06
CA VAL A 3 4.15 10.01 -6.95
C VAL A 3 2.81 9.50 -7.47
N ILE A 4 2.15 10.25 -8.37
CA ILE A 4 0.86 9.89 -8.96
C ILE A 4 0.94 8.54 -9.70
N ASP A 5 2.03 8.28 -10.44
CA ASP A 5 2.19 7.00 -11.14
C ASP A 5 2.38 5.84 -10.16
N LYS A 6 3.10 6.06 -9.05
CA LYS A 6 3.26 5.04 -8.00
C LYS A 6 1.92 4.74 -7.30
N LEU A 7 1.13 5.78 -7.02
CA LEU A 7 -0.21 5.62 -6.45
C LEU A 7 -1.14 4.83 -7.39
N LYS A 8 -1.10 5.09 -8.70
CA LYS A 8 -1.86 4.29 -9.68
C LYS A 8 -1.48 2.81 -9.66
N VAL A 9 -0.18 2.50 -9.49
CA VAL A 9 0.29 1.11 -9.40
C VAL A 9 -0.28 0.42 -8.16
N ILE A 10 -0.15 1.01 -6.97
CA ILE A 10 -0.70 0.37 -5.75
C ILE A 10 -2.24 0.32 -5.77
N ASN A 11 -2.92 1.31 -6.37
CA ASN A 11 -4.37 1.31 -6.52
C ASN A 11 -4.88 0.22 -7.49
N SER A 12 -3.99 -0.35 -8.32
CA SER A 12 -4.32 -1.49 -9.19
C SER A 12 -4.17 -2.84 -8.48
N MET A 13 -3.57 -2.87 -7.28
CA MET A 13 -3.42 -4.09 -6.50
C MET A 13 -4.75 -4.47 -5.84
N PRO A 14 -5.24 -5.72 -5.95
CA PRO A 14 -6.49 -6.11 -5.34
C PRO A 14 -6.43 -6.00 -3.81
N VAL A 15 -7.25 -5.12 -3.23
CA VAL A 15 -7.44 -5.04 -1.78
C VAL A 15 -8.29 -6.23 -1.34
N VAL A 16 -7.81 -6.99 -0.35
CA VAL A 16 -8.50 -8.18 0.19
C VAL A 16 -9.19 -7.89 1.51
N ASP A 17 -8.65 -6.96 2.30
CA ASP A 17 -9.28 -6.45 3.51
C ASP A 17 -8.83 -5.01 3.78
N TYR A 18 -9.63 -4.26 4.54
CA TYR A 18 -9.30 -2.90 4.98
C TYR A 18 -10.09 -2.55 6.24
N SER A 19 -9.51 -1.71 7.09
CA SER A 19 -10.23 -1.11 8.23
C SER A 19 -10.09 0.41 8.22
N VAL A 20 -11.21 1.07 8.47
CA VAL A 20 -11.32 2.51 8.62
C VAL A 20 -12.14 2.79 9.87
N ALA A 21 -11.55 3.46 10.84
CA ALA A 21 -12.16 3.78 12.12
C ALA A 21 -12.01 5.27 12.40
N SER A 22 -13.11 5.90 12.84
CA SER A 22 -13.11 7.33 13.23
C SER A 22 -12.56 8.30 12.19
N GLY A 23 -12.63 7.95 10.89
CA GLY A 23 -12.11 8.78 9.80
C GLY A 23 -10.64 8.54 9.46
N GLU A 24 -9.98 7.61 10.13
CA GLU A 24 -8.59 7.22 9.89
C GLU A 24 -8.53 5.82 9.28
N VAL A 25 -7.56 5.61 8.38
CA VAL A 25 -7.28 4.32 7.77
C VAL A 25 -6.37 3.55 8.71
N GLU A 26 -6.86 2.46 9.28
CA GLU A 26 -6.05 1.59 10.14
C GLU A 26 -5.16 0.69 9.30
N TYR A 27 -5.70 0.10 8.24
CA TYR A 27 -4.95 -0.71 7.28
C TYR A 27 -5.69 -0.87 5.95
N VAL A 28 -4.94 -1.16 4.88
CA VAL A 28 -5.47 -1.57 3.58
C VAL A 28 -4.56 -2.66 3.03
N VAL A 29 -5.01 -3.91 3.08
CA VAL A 29 -4.14 -5.05 2.80
C VAL A 29 -4.39 -5.69 1.44
N THR A 30 -3.32 -6.21 0.85
CA THR A 30 -3.35 -7.05 -0.35
C THR A 30 -2.58 -8.34 -0.10
N LYS A 31 -2.94 -9.43 -0.79
CA LYS A 31 -2.17 -10.68 -0.70
C LYS A 31 -0.74 -10.49 -1.21
N GLU A 32 0.26 -10.93 -0.45
CA GLU A 32 1.65 -10.92 -0.85
C GLU A 32 1.89 -11.87 -2.04
N THR A 33 2.67 -11.39 -3.01
CA THR A 33 3.25 -12.21 -4.09
C THR A 33 4.61 -11.65 -4.47
N ASP A 34 5.52 -12.49 -4.97
CA ASP A 34 6.84 -12.07 -5.46
C ASP A 34 6.75 -10.88 -6.43
N LYS A 35 5.80 -10.94 -7.37
CA LYS A 35 5.56 -9.87 -8.34
C LYS A 35 5.21 -8.54 -7.68
N LYS A 36 4.37 -8.54 -6.63
CA LYS A 36 4.00 -7.31 -5.93
C LYS A 36 5.18 -6.78 -5.13
N VAL A 37 5.93 -7.65 -4.45
CA VAL A 37 7.13 -7.28 -3.70
C VAL A 37 8.16 -6.65 -4.63
N GLU A 38 8.44 -7.26 -5.78
CA GLU A 38 9.32 -6.70 -6.81
C GLU A 38 8.84 -5.34 -7.30
N THR A 39 7.54 -5.22 -7.63
CA THR A 39 6.92 -3.95 -8.05
C THR A 39 7.09 -2.84 -7.00
N LEU A 40 6.91 -3.18 -5.72
CA LEU A 40 7.10 -2.22 -4.61
C LEU A 40 8.58 -1.85 -4.45
N ARG A 41 9.51 -2.80 -4.62
CA ARG A 41 10.97 -2.55 -4.61
C ARG A 41 11.40 -1.62 -5.74
N GLU A 42 10.85 -1.78 -6.95
CA GLU A 42 11.05 -0.84 -8.07
C GLU A 42 10.60 0.59 -7.72
N MET A 43 9.61 0.72 -6.84
CA MET A 43 9.12 2.00 -6.32
C MET A 43 9.92 2.52 -5.11
N ARG A 44 11.05 1.87 -4.78
CA ARG A 44 11.97 2.14 -3.66
C ARG A 44 11.50 1.66 -2.28
N MET A 45 10.63 0.64 -2.22
CA MET A 45 10.39 -0.06 -0.97
C MET A 45 11.69 -0.69 -0.47
N THR A 46 12.12 -0.32 0.72
CA THR A 46 13.29 -0.89 1.39
C THR A 46 12.93 -2.19 2.13
N ASP A 47 13.93 -2.91 2.60
CA ASP A 47 13.68 -4.09 3.44
C ASP A 47 13.03 -3.73 4.78
N ASP A 48 13.30 -2.53 5.30
CA ASP A 48 12.67 -2.07 6.53
C ASP A 48 11.22 -1.67 6.30
N ASP A 49 10.89 -1.03 5.17
CA ASP A 49 9.50 -0.81 4.77
C ASP A 49 8.75 -2.14 4.62
N TYR A 50 9.37 -3.11 3.94
CA TYR A 50 8.78 -4.43 3.74
C TYR A 50 8.45 -5.12 5.08
N LYS A 51 9.34 -5.05 6.07
CA LYS A 51 9.09 -5.58 7.43
C LYS A 51 7.95 -4.88 8.16
N GLN A 52 7.70 -3.60 7.90
CA GLN A 52 6.57 -2.88 8.49
C GLN A 52 5.25 -3.19 7.77
N MET A 53 5.32 -3.57 6.50
CA MET A 53 4.15 -3.83 5.66
C MET A 53 3.68 -5.28 5.70
N THR A 54 4.60 -6.24 5.85
CA THR A 54 4.28 -7.68 5.78
C THR A 54 3.82 -8.22 7.13
N ASP A 55 2.87 -9.15 7.11
CA ASP A 55 2.45 -9.91 8.27
C ASP A 55 2.80 -11.40 8.13
N ASP A 56 2.68 -12.15 9.23
CA ASP A 56 2.95 -13.60 9.24
C ASP A 56 1.90 -14.41 8.44
N GLU A 57 0.83 -13.77 7.96
CA GLU A 57 -0.25 -14.39 7.19
C GLU A 57 -0.07 -14.22 5.67
N GLY A 58 0.99 -13.52 5.23
CA GLY A 58 1.31 -13.33 3.82
C GLY A 58 0.47 -12.23 3.17
N TYR A 59 0.17 -11.16 3.90
CA TYR A 59 -0.41 -9.93 3.39
C TYR A 59 0.58 -8.77 3.45
N LEU A 60 0.32 -7.76 2.62
CA LEU A 60 1.04 -6.49 2.60
C LEU A 60 0.06 -5.37 2.92
N ASP A 61 0.31 -4.60 3.99
CA ASP A 61 -0.38 -3.36 4.27
C ASP A 61 0.12 -2.24 3.35
N LEU A 62 -0.69 -1.93 2.36
CA LEU A 62 -0.42 -0.86 1.40
C LEU A 62 -0.58 0.52 2.03
N SER A 63 -1.32 0.65 3.15
CA SER A 63 -1.56 1.93 3.80
C SER A 63 -0.27 2.53 4.35
N TYR A 64 0.58 1.71 4.98
CA TYR A 64 1.90 2.13 5.44
C TYR A 64 2.73 2.73 4.30
N PHE A 65 2.84 2.02 3.17
CA PHE A 65 3.65 2.48 2.03
C PHE A 65 3.06 3.74 1.39
N ALA A 66 1.74 3.77 1.21
CA ALA A 66 1.05 4.90 0.60
C ALA A 66 1.27 6.18 1.41
N PHE A 67 1.07 6.14 2.73
CA PHE A 67 1.15 7.33 3.57
C PHE A 67 2.60 7.72 3.92
N ASN A 68 3.42 6.76 4.34
CA ASN A 68 4.76 7.06 4.86
C ASN A 68 5.84 7.16 3.77
N VAL A 69 5.66 6.48 2.64
CA VAL A 69 6.68 6.44 1.57
C VAL A 69 6.26 7.22 0.32
N LEU A 70 4.99 7.13 -0.06
CA LEU A 70 4.49 7.79 -1.29
C LEU A 70 3.86 9.16 -1.03
N GLY A 71 3.48 9.47 0.21
CA GLY A 71 2.85 10.75 0.56
C GLY A 71 1.40 10.86 0.10
N ALA A 72 0.64 9.76 0.12
CA ALA A 72 -0.81 9.83 0.01
C ALA A 72 -1.39 10.57 1.23
N GLU A 73 -2.52 11.27 1.05
CA GLU A 73 -3.20 12.01 2.11
C GLU A 73 -4.52 11.33 2.52
N TYR A 74 -5.13 10.55 1.62
CA TYR A 74 -6.36 9.83 1.91
C TYR A 74 -6.47 8.52 1.11
N TRP A 75 -7.39 7.66 1.53
CA TRP A 75 -7.80 6.46 0.82
C TRP A 75 -9.32 6.37 0.73
N ASN A 76 -9.81 5.87 -0.40
CA ASN A 76 -11.22 5.54 -0.58
C ASN A 76 -11.36 4.20 -1.30
N LYS A 77 -12.29 3.36 -0.85
CA LYS A 77 -12.54 2.04 -1.46
C LYS A 77 -12.77 2.07 -2.98
N LYS A 78 -13.36 3.14 -3.52
CA LYS A 78 -13.69 3.25 -4.95
C LYS A 78 -12.54 3.79 -5.79
N THR A 79 -11.72 4.69 -5.23
CA THR A 79 -10.70 5.44 -5.99
C THR A 79 -9.26 5.11 -5.58
N GLY A 80 -9.06 4.40 -4.47
CA GLY A 80 -7.76 4.07 -3.91
C GLY A 80 -7.12 5.22 -3.12
N PHE A 81 -5.79 5.17 -2.99
CA PHE A 81 -4.95 6.19 -2.37
C PHE A 81 -4.77 7.40 -3.30
N SER A 82 -4.68 8.60 -2.73
CA SER A 82 -4.52 9.85 -3.48
C SER A 82 -3.85 10.93 -2.64
N ILE A 83 -3.34 11.96 -3.31
CA ILE A 83 -2.97 13.26 -2.71
C ILE A 83 -4.23 14.11 -2.64
#